data_AF-A0A8B7ZC71-F1
#
_entry.id   AF-A0A8B7ZC71-F1
#
_cell.length_a   1.000
_cell.length_b   1.000
_cell.length_c   1.000
_cell.angle_alpha   90.00
_cell.angle_beta   90.00
_cell.angle_gamma   90.00
#
_symmetry.space_group_name_H-M   'P 1'
#
loop_
_entity.id
_entity.type
_entity.pdbx_description
1 polymer ?
#
loop_
_entity_poly.entity_id
_entity_poly.type
_entity_poly.pdbx_seq_one_letter_code
_entity_poly.pdbx_strand_id
1 'polypeptide(L)'
;MAPLASGGQFTNLCSRVRLPDDVSMGFAIDGLLKVPLTRLDVFNSHLQGLSRFDESKLPKQVTLSYYLSATRNNTITLHHAAFTKEQDPTRLKSLHCWLFPRTSKCS
;
A
#
# COMPACT_ATOMS: atom_id res chain seq x y z
N MET A 1 -6.08 3.55 -22.09
CA MET A 1 -6.57 4.77 -21.40
C MET A 1 -6.14 6.08 -22.06
N ALA A 2 -5.39 6.09 -23.18
CA ALA A 2 -4.76 7.32 -23.70
C ALA A 2 -5.72 8.52 -23.89
N PRO A 3 -6.94 8.40 -24.44
CA PRO A 3 -7.83 9.55 -24.60
C PRO A 3 -8.25 10.21 -23.27
N LEU A 4 -8.29 9.45 -22.17
CA LEU A 4 -8.72 9.91 -20.85
C LEU A 4 -7.57 10.28 -19.92
N ALA A 5 -6.37 9.75 -20.16
CA ALA A 5 -5.26 9.86 -19.22
C ALA A 5 -3.99 10.51 -19.79
N SER A 6 -3.86 10.65 -21.11
CA SER A 6 -2.67 11.27 -21.73
C SER A 6 -2.86 12.76 -21.95
N GLY A 7 -1.77 13.50 -22.22
CA GLY A 7 -1.82 14.91 -22.62
C GLY A 7 -2.53 15.85 -21.62
N GLY A 8 -2.40 15.59 -20.31
CA GLY A 8 -3.06 16.39 -19.26
C GLY A 8 -4.54 16.07 -19.06
N GLN A 9 -5.12 15.12 -19.82
CA GLN A 9 -6.54 14.78 -19.69
C GLN A 9 -6.88 14.14 -18.34
N PHE A 10 -5.95 13.40 -17.72
CA PHE A 10 -6.22 12.86 -16.40
C PHE A 10 -6.40 13.95 -15.35
N THR A 11 -5.55 14.98 -15.38
CA THR A 11 -5.67 16.14 -14.50
C THR A 11 -7.00 16.86 -14.72
N ASN A 12 -7.38 17.08 -15.99
CA ASN A 12 -8.69 17.66 -16.32
C ASN A 12 -9.85 16.82 -15.78
N LEU A 13 -9.75 15.50 -15.88
CA LEU A 13 -10.74 14.58 -15.34
C LEU A 13 -10.83 14.72 -13.81
N CYS A 14 -9.70 14.67 -13.09
CA CYS A 14 -9.67 14.86 -11.63
C CYS A 14 -10.29 16.20 -11.22
N SER A 15 -9.97 17.29 -11.93
CA SER A 15 -10.56 18.61 -11.66
C SER A 15 -12.07 18.67 -11.88
N ARG A 16 -12.60 17.89 -12.82
CA ARG A 16 -14.06 17.79 -13.08
C ARG A 16 -14.76 16.90 -12.07
N VAL A 17 -14.18 15.75 -11.74
CA VAL A 17 -14.74 14.79 -10.77
C VAL A 17 -14.70 15.36 -9.35
N ARG A 18 -13.68 16.16 -9.02
CA ARG A 18 -13.48 16.77 -7.69
C ARG A 18 -13.42 15.74 -6.55
N LEU A 19 -12.87 14.57 -6.86
CA LEU A 19 -12.50 13.53 -5.90
C LEU A 19 -10.99 13.27 -6.00
N PRO A 20 -10.41 12.55 -5.03
CA PRO A 20 -9.01 12.11 -5.12
C PRO A 20 -8.70 11.38 -6.43
N ASP A 21 -7.42 11.33 -6.77
CA ASP A 21 -6.92 10.78 -8.04
C ASP A 21 -7.21 9.29 -8.18
N ASP A 22 -7.07 8.50 -7.12
CA ASP A 22 -7.41 7.08 -7.10
C ASP A 22 -8.90 6.82 -7.39
N VAL A 23 -9.81 7.62 -6.81
CA VAL A 23 -11.25 7.56 -7.09
C VAL A 23 -11.53 7.98 -8.53
N SER A 24 -10.87 9.03 -9.01
CA SER A 24 -11.03 9.51 -10.39
C SER A 24 -10.53 8.49 -11.42
N MET A 25 -9.46 7.75 -11.10
CA MET A 25 -8.95 6.63 -11.89
C MET A 25 -9.95 5.47 -11.93
N GLY A 26 -10.53 5.11 -10.78
CA GLY A 26 -11.60 4.11 -10.71
C GLY A 26 -12.82 4.50 -11.55
N PHE A 27 -13.25 5.76 -11.46
CA PHE A 27 -14.34 6.30 -12.28
C PHE A 27 -14.01 6.28 -13.78
N ALA A 28 -12.78 6.58 -14.17
CA ALA A 28 -12.37 6.50 -15.58
C ALA A 28 -12.48 5.07 -16.14
N ILE A 29 -12.02 4.09 -15.37
CA ILE A 29 -11.94 2.69 -15.82
C ILE A 29 -13.32 2.01 -15.76
N ASP A 30 -13.95 2.01 -14.59
CA ASP A 30 -15.22 1.31 -14.37
C ASP A 30 -16.42 2.15 -14.83
N GLY A 31 -16.42 3.44 -14.50
CA GLY A 31 -17.52 4.35 -14.81
C GLY A 31 -17.61 4.73 -16.29
N LEU A 32 -16.51 5.15 -16.91
CA LEU A 32 -16.49 5.63 -18.30
C LEU A 32 -16.16 4.51 -19.30
N LEU A 33 -15.09 3.74 -19.06
CA LEU A 33 -14.64 2.69 -19.99
C LEU A 33 -15.36 1.35 -19.80
N LYS A 34 -16.19 1.21 -18.75
CA LYS A 34 -16.96 -0.01 -18.44
C LYS A 34 -16.09 -1.26 -18.28
N VAL A 35 -14.87 -1.09 -17.78
CA VAL A 35 -13.97 -2.20 -17.44
C VAL A 35 -14.06 -2.44 -15.94
N PRO A 36 -14.57 -3.61 -15.49
CA PRO A 36 -14.77 -3.86 -14.08
C PRO A 36 -13.44 -3.97 -13.33
N LEU A 37 -13.38 -3.37 -12.14
CA LEU A 37 -12.23 -3.52 -11.25
C LEU A 37 -12.22 -4.92 -10.62
N THR A 38 -11.05 -5.57 -10.64
CA THR A 38 -10.85 -6.85 -9.95
C THR A 38 -10.41 -6.59 -8.52
N ARG A 39 -11.19 -7.08 -7.55
CA ARG A 39 -10.81 -7.02 -6.14
C ARG A 39 -9.78 -8.08 -5.82
N LEU A 40 -8.67 -7.66 -5.21
CA LEU A 40 -7.58 -8.53 -4.76
C LEU A 40 -7.28 -8.25 -3.29
N ASP A 41 -7.42 -9.25 -2.43
CA ASP A 41 -7.19 -9.11 -0.98
C ASP A 41 -5.69 -9.17 -0.58
N VAL A 42 -4.79 -9.03 -1.57
CA VAL A 42 -3.32 -9.01 -1.38
C VAL A 42 -2.71 -7.61 -1.50
N PHE A 43 -3.55 -6.58 -1.72
CA PHE A 43 -3.16 -5.18 -1.73
C PHE A 43 -3.64 -4.48 -0.45
N ASN A 44 -2.70 -4.02 0.38
CA ASN A 44 -3.00 -3.57 1.73
C ASN A 44 -2.50 -2.15 1.99
N SER A 45 -3.43 -1.23 2.24
CA SER A 45 -3.13 0.15 2.63
C SER A 45 -3.09 0.33 4.14
N HIS A 46 -2.59 1.48 4.60
CA HIS A 46 -2.56 1.83 6.01
C HIS A 46 -3.93 2.20 6.59
N LEU A 47 -5.00 2.14 5.79
CA LEU A 47 -6.38 2.28 6.28
C LEU A 47 -6.93 0.95 6.82
N GLN A 48 -6.23 -0.16 6.57
CA GLN A 48 -6.53 -1.47 7.15
C GLN A 48 -5.85 -1.65 8.51
N GLY A 49 -6.32 -2.57 9.36
CA GLY A 49 -5.70 -2.87 10.65
C GLY A 49 -4.42 -3.71 10.50
N LEU A 50 -3.30 -3.09 10.14
CA LEU A 50 -2.05 -3.79 9.78
C LEU A 50 -1.47 -4.63 10.93
N SER A 51 -1.68 -4.22 12.18
CA SER A 51 -1.21 -4.97 13.35
C SER A 51 -1.92 -6.32 13.54
N ARG A 52 -3.06 -6.53 12.86
CA ARG A 52 -3.86 -7.77 12.90
C ARG A 52 -3.51 -8.73 11.78
N PHE A 53 -2.57 -8.38 10.89
CA PHE A 53 -2.14 -9.30 9.85
C PHE A 53 -1.47 -10.51 10.46
N ASP A 54 -1.84 -11.67 9.94
CA ASP A 54 -1.17 -12.93 10.22
C ASP A 54 0.22 -12.90 9.57
N GLU A 55 1.27 -12.98 10.41
CA GLU A 55 2.66 -12.94 9.99
C GLU A 55 2.97 -14.02 8.93
N SER A 56 2.33 -15.19 9.02
CA SER A 56 2.51 -16.28 8.05
C SER A 56 2.00 -15.96 6.64
N LYS A 57 1.11 -14.97 6.51
CA LYS A 57 0.54 -14.53 5.23
C LYS A 57 1.30 -13.38 4.60
N LEU A 58 2.22 -12.73 5.32
CA LEU A 58 2.99 -11.59 4.83
C LEU A 58 3.77 -11.88 3.53
N PRO A 59 4.41 -13.05 3.31
CA PRO A 59 5.10 -13.35 2.05
C PRO A 59 4.19 -13.41 0.83
N LYS A 60 2.88 -13.60 1.04
CA LYS A 60 1.88 -13.70 -0.02
C LYS A 60 1.23 -12.36 -0.35
N GLN A 61 1.52 -11.30 0.41
CA GLN A 61 0.99 -9.97 0.15
C GLN A 61 1.79 -9.31 -0.97
N VAL A 62 1.10 -8.61 -1.86
CA VAL A 62 1.72 -7.84 -2.94
C VAL A 62 2.12 -6.47 -2.44
N THR A 63 1.25 -5.84 -1.63
CA THR A 63 1.57 -4.55 -1.00
C THR A 63 1.26 -4.58 0.48
N LEU A 64 2.08 -3.82 1.21
CA LEU A 64 1.88 -3.45 2.60
C LEU A 64 2.18 -1.95 2.71
N SER A 65 1.65 -1.32 3.74
CA SER A 65 1.86 0.10 4.01
C SER A 65 2.21 0.27 5.49
N TYR A 66 2.40 1.52 5.91
CA TYR A 66 2.44 1.89 7.31
C TYR A 66 1.76 3.25 7.49
N TYR A 67 1.39 3.57 8.73
CA TYR A 67 1.03 4.92 9.15
C TYR A 67 1.62 5.19 10.53
N LEU A 68 2.27 6.33 10.69
CA LEU A 68 2.87 6.77 11.94
C LEU A 68 2.28 8.11 12.34
N SER A 69 1.93 8.25 13.61
CA SER A 69 1.49 9.53 14.19
C SER A 69 1.92 9.60 15.65
N ALA A 70 1.79 10.77 16.27
CA ALA A 70 2.14 10.96 17.68
C ALA A 70 1.29 10.10 18.64
N THR A 71 0.05 9.77 18.27
CA THR A 71 -0.90 9.09 19.15
C THR A 71 -1.16 7.64 18.76
N ARG A 72 -0.98 7.29 17.48
CA ARG A 72 -1.30 5.96 16.97
C ARG A 72 -0.42 5.58 15.79
N ASN A 73 0.21 4.41 15.91
CA ASN A 73 0.91 3.77 14.81
C ASN A 73 0.07 2.61 14.26
N ASN A 74 0.09 2.46 12.95
CA ASN A 74 -0.49 1.34 12.24
C ASN A 74 0.59 0.69 11.38
N THR A 75 1.15 -0.40 11.88
CA THR A 75 2.23 -1.14 11.26
C THR A 75 1.95 -2.62 11.40
N ILE A 76 2.59 -3.43 10.56
CA ILE A 76 2.56 -4.88 10.70
C ILE A 76 3.29 -5.32 11.97
N THR A 77 2.89 -6.48 12.49
CA THR A 77 3.57 -7.14 13.60
C THR A 77 4.50 -8.22 13.06
N LEU A 78 5.74 -8.26 13.56
CA LEU A 78 6.71 -9.32 13.26
C LEU A 78 7.28 -9.81 14.59
N HIS A 79 7.13 -11.10 14.88
CA HIS A 79 7.61 -11.73 16.11
C HIS A 79 9.14 -11.75 16.18
N HIS A 80 9.82 -12.02 15.05
CA HIS A 80 11.28 -12.10 14.97
C HIS A 80 11.84 -10.94 14.14
N ALA A 81 11.73 -9.74 14.69
CA ALA A 81 12.21 -8.53 14.04
C ALA A 81 13.72 -8.35 14.15
N ALA A 82 14.36 -7.98 13.04
CA ALA A 82 15.79 -7.65 13.05
C ALA A 82 16.08 -6.31 13.75
N PHE A 83 15.12 -5.38 13.79
CA PHE A 83 15.30 -4.02 14.31
C PHE A 83 14.25 -3.64 15.36
N THR A 84 14.62 -2.77 16.30
CA THR A 84 13.68 -2.20 17.29
C THR A 84 12.72 -1.20 16.61
N LYS A 85 11.66 -0.77 17.32
CA LYS A 85 10.71 0.22 16.77
C LYS A 85 11.33 1.60 16.61
N GLU A 86 12.38 1.92 17.35
CA GLU A 86 13.12 3.17 17.23
C GLU A 86 14.00 3.16 15.97
N GLN A 87 14.61 2.01 15.66
CA GLN A 87 15.45 1.81 14.48
C GLN A 87 14.65 1.61 13.19
N ASP A 88 13.46 1.00 13.29
CA ASP A 88 12.57 0.69 12.18
C ASP A 88 11.11 0.93 12.56
N PRO A 89 10.68 2.20 12.69
CA PRO A 89 9.33 2.54 13.12
C PRO A 89 8.26 2.10 12.13
N THR A 90 8.59 1.96 10.84
CA THR A 90 7.66 1.54 9.79
C THR A 90 7.51 0.01 9.70
N ARG A 91 8.47 -0.74 10.26
CA ARG A 91 8.58 -2.21 10.20
C ARG A 91 8.98 -2.76 8.83
N LEU A 92 9.21 -1.89 7.84
CA LEU A 92 9.53 -2.32 6.48
C LEU A 92 10.96 -2.88 6.38
N LYS A 93 11.90 -2.38 7.18
CA LYS A 93 13.28 -2.91 7.16
C LYS A 93 13.33 -4.30 7.79
N SER A 94 12.61 -4.49 8.89
CA SER A 94 12.45 -5.78 9.56
C SER A 94 11.74 -6.79 8.66
N LEU A 95 10.68 -6.36 7.96
CA LEU A 95 10.00 -7.20 6.97
C LEU A 95 10.94 -7.62 5.85
N HIS A 96 11.70 -6.67 5.30
CA HIS A 96 12.67 -6.97 4.26
C HIS A 96 13.66 -8.04 4.71
N CYS A 97 14.19 -7.92 5.92
CA CYS A 97 15.16 -8.88 6.46
C CYS A 97 14.53 -10.23 6.80
N TRP A 98 13.26 -10.24 7.19
CA TRP A 98 12.53 -11.48 7.40
C TRP A 98 12.27 -12.23 6.07
N LEU A 99 11.92 -11.51 5.00
CA LEU A 99 11.74 -12.08 3.66
C LEU A 99 13.07 -12.45 2.98
N PHE A 100 14.12 -11.69 3.24
CA PHE A 100 15.43 -11.80 2.58
C PHE A 100 16.57 -11.82 3.60
N PRO A 101 16.70 -12.88 4.42
CA PRO A 101 17.62 -12.91 5.56
C PRO A 101 19.11 -12.90 5.18
N ARG A 102 19.44 -13.15 3.90
CA ARG A 102 20.82 -13.16 3.40
C ARG A 102 21.32 -11.78 2.94
N THR A 103 20.49 -10.75 3.02
CA THR A 103 20.89 -9.40 2.62
C THR A 103 21.83 -8.79 3.66
N SER A 104 22.96 -8.21 3.22
CA SER A 104 24.01 -7.69 4.10
C SER A 104 23.59 -6.54 5.02
N LYS A 105 22.44 -5.90 4.77
CA LYS A 105 21.90 -4.76 5.55
C LYS A 105 20.99 -5.19 6.71
N CYS A 106 20.93 -6.48 7.02
CA CYS A 106 20.02 -7.08 8.00
C CYS A 106 20.62 -7.32 9.40
N SER A 107 21.78 -6.73 9.64
CA SER A 107 22.52 -6.69 10.91
C SER A 107 22.67 -5.27 11.42
#